data_AF-A0A7I7S1R1-F1
#
_entry.id   AF-A0A7I7S1R1-F1
#
_cell.length_a   1.000
_cell.length_b   1.000
_cell.length_c   1.000
_cell.angle_alpha   90.00
_cell.angle_beta   90.00
_cell.angle_gamma   90.00
#
_symmetry.space_group_name_H-M   'P 1'
#
loop_
_entity.id
_entity.type
_entity.pdbx_description
1 polymer ?
#
loop_
_entity_poly.entity_id
_entity_poly.type
_entity_poly.pdbx_seq_one_letter_code
_entity_poly.pdbx_strand_id
1 'polypeptide(L)'
;MSPRVGVTLSDRYRLQRLIATGGMGQVWEGLDSRLGRQVAIKVLKAEYSEDAEFVERFRAEARTVAMLNHPGIASVYDYGETDMDGEGRTAYLVMELVNGEPLNAVIKRTGRLSLRHALDMLEQTGRALQVAHTAGLVHRDVKPGNILITPTGQVKLTDFGIAKAVDAAPVTQTGMVMGTAQYIAPEQALGRDATAASDVYSLGVVGYESVSGRRPFTGDGALTVAMKHIKEQPAPLPADLPPNVRELIEITLAKEPGLRYRTGGAFADAVAAVRAGRRPPRPNQAPAIGRATPAAIPSSVQMRSAADFASRPPTQARPRPAAGNHRPPVAPRRTFSSGQRALLWAAGVLGALAIVIAILIVLNAQDRKDTQLPPPTITNTTVVTPPPSPSAMPPMGGSGAAPQTPDWTLAGHVSEAWVHDVAAHSSVPPEQTYR
;
A
#
# COMPACT_ATOMS: atom_id res chain seq x y z
N MET A 1 21.46 -6.00 -17.92
CA MET A 1 22.11 -5.85 -16.61
C MET A 1 21.04 -5.36 -15.66
N SER A 2 20.45 -6.29 -14.92
CA SER A 2 19.51 -5.95 -13.85
C SER A 2 20.17 -5.12 -12.75
N PRO A 3 19.38 -4.35 -11.96
CA PRO A 3 19.90 -3.59 -10.85
C PRO A 3 20.75 -4.49 -9.95
N ARG A 4 22.01 -4.12 -9.76
CA ARG A 4 22.98 -4.92 -9.00
C ARG A 4 23.98 -4.01 -8.31
N VAL A 5 24.65 -4.57 -7.32
CA VAL A 5 25.72 -3.91 -6.58
C VAL A 5 26.77 -3.34 -7.54
N GLY A 6 27.17 -2.09 -7.32
CA GLY A 6 28.18 -1.38 -8.10
C GLY A 6 27.65 -0.59 -9.31
N VAL A 7 26.43 -0.83 -9.76
CA VAL A 7 25.79 0.00 -10.80
C VAL A 7 25.65 1.43 -10.28
N THR A 8 25.97 2.41 -11.12
CA THR A 8 25.81 3.83 -10.80
C THR A 8 24.76 4.44 -11.72
N LEU A 9 23.62 4.85 -11.14
CA LEU A 9 22.53 5.47 -11.88
C LEU A 9 22.86 6.93 -12.16
N SER A 10 22.74 7.35 -13.43
CA SER A 10 23.01 8.72 -13.91
C SER A 10 24.35 9.28 -13.40
N ASP A 11 25.40 8.44 -13.37
CA ASP A 11 26.75 8.77 -12.88
C ASP A 11 26.81 9.40 -11.48
N ARG A 12 25.77 9.18 -10.66
CA ARG A 12 25.63 9.80 -9.33
C ARG A 12 25.30 8.81 -8.24
N TYR A 13 24.31 7.95 -8.45
CA TYR A 13 23.76 7.13 -7.38
C TYR A 13 24.26 5.69 -7.51
N ARG A 14 25.27 5.34 -6.70
CA ARG A 14 25.86 4.00 -6.72
C ARG A 14 25.07 3.04 -5.83
N LEU A 15 24.54 1.97 -6.41
CA LEU A 15 23.85 0.90 -5.70
C LEU A 15 24.85 0.07 -4.88
N GLN A 16 24.54 -0.18 -3.59
CA GLN A 16 25.44 -0.88 -2.67
C GLN A 16 24.84 -2.18 -2.14
N ARG A 17 23.63 -2.13 -1.58
CA ARG A 17 22.99 -3.30 -0.94
C ARG A 17 21.50 -3.30 -1.20
N LEU A 18 20.93 -4.45 -1.57
CA LEU A 18 19.49 -4.59 -1.69
C LEU A 18 18.85 -4.56 -0.29
N ILE A 19 17.87 -3.68 -0.08
CA ILE A 19 17.12 -3.55 1.17
C ILE A 19 15.83 -4.38 1.09
N ALA A 20 15.07 -4.21 0.01
CA ALA A 20 13.78 -4.85 -0.16
C ALA A 20 13.42 -5.05 -1.63
N THR A 21 12.58 -6.05 -1.91
CA THR A 21 11.97 -6.28 -3.22
C THR A 21 10.46 -6.15 -3.07
N GLY A 22 9.83 -5.34 -3.93
CA GLY A 22 8.39 -5.12 -3.97
C GLY A 22 7.80 -5.48 -5.33
N GLY A 23 6.48 -5.31 -5.46
CA GLY A 23 5.77 -5.58 -6.72
C GLY A 23 6.27 -4.73 -7.89
N MET A 24 6.50 -3.44 -7.63
CA MET A 24 6.84 -2.45 -8.67
C MET A 24 8.35 -2.24 -8.88
N GLY A 25 9.19 -2.84 -8.06
CA GLY A 25 10.62 -2.53 -8.07
C GLY A 25 11.39 -3.04 -6.87
N GLN A 26 12.62 -2.57 -6.76
CA GLN A 26 13.55 -2.90 -5.68
C GLN A 26 13.98 -1.63 -4.96
N VAL A 27 14.19 -1.73 -3.65
CA VAL A 27 14.75 -0.65 -2.83
C VAL A 27 16.17 -1.02 -2.45
N TRP A 28 17.12 -0.15 -2.78
CA TRP A 28 18.55 -0.32 -2.57
C TRP A 28 19.07 0.73 -1.60
N GLU A 29 20.00 0.33 -0.73
CA GLU A 29 20.96 1.24 -0.12
C GLU A 29 21.95 1.67 -1.20
N GLY A 30 22.21 2.96 -1.28
CA GLY A 30 23.18 3.53 -2.22
C GLY A 30 23.90 4.75 -1.67
N LEU A 31 24.86 5.23 -2.46
CA LEU A 31 25.65 6.42 -2.17
C LEU A 31 25.37 7.49 -3.22
N ASP A 32 24.97 8.68 -2.76
CA ASP A 32 25.00 9.88 -3.58
C ASP A 32 26.45 10.37 -3.67
N SER A 33 27.12 10.11 -4.79
CA SER A 33 28.55 10.41 -4.97
C SER A 33 28.86 11.91 -4.96
N ARG A 34 27.88 12.77 -5.24
CA ARG A 34 28.07 14.23 -5.24
C ARG A 34 28.07 14.82 -3.83
N LEU A 35 27.21 14.32 -2.96
CA LEU A 35 27.05 14.82 -1.59
C LEU A 35 27.75 13.94 -0.54
N GLY A 36 28.23 12.75 -0.92
CA GLY A 36 28.91 11.83 -0.02
C GLY A 36 27.99 11.23 1.05
N ARG A 37 26.67 11.15 0.81
CA ARG A 37 25.68 10.65 1.78
C ARG A 37 25.05 9.33 1.34
N GLN A 38 24.70 8.49 2.31
CA GLN A 38 23.89 7.31 2.06
C GLN A 38 22.44 7.68 1.79
N VAL A 39 21.81 6.96 0.87
CA VAL A 39 20.44 7.16 0.41
C VAL A 39 19.74 5.82 0.17
N ALA A 40 18.42 5.81 0.25
CA ALA A 40 17.61 4.72 -0.27
C ALA A 40 17.21 5.04 -1.71
N ILE A 41 17.27 4.06 -2.60
CA ILE A 41 17.01 4.22 -4.04
C ILE A 41 16.00 3.16 -4.45
N LYS A 42 14.79 3.58 -4.81
CA LYS A 42 13.77 2.69 -5.36
C LYS A 42 13.92 2.67 -6.88
N VAL A 43 14.30 1.52 -7.41
CA VAL A 43 14.46 1.27 -8.85
C VAL A 43 13.23 0.51 -9.34
N LEU A 44 12.54 1.04 -10.34
CA LEU A 44 11.34 0.42 -10.90
C LEU A 44 11.72 -0.73 -11.84
N LYS A 45 10.86 -1.74 -11.96
CA LYS A 45 11.01 -2.80 -12.99
C LYS A 45 10.81 -2.22 -14.39
N ALA A 46 11.38 -2.87 -15.40
CA ALA A 46 11.27 -2.47 -16.80
C ALA A 46 9.81 -2.30 -17.25
N GLU A 47 8.92 -3.23 -16.87
CA GLU A 47 7.48 -3.20 -17.22
C GLU A 47 6.75 -1.90 -16.82
N TYR A 48 7.20 -1.22 -15.75
CA TYR A 48 6.65 0.09 -15.35
C TYR A 48 7.44 1.26 -15.91
N SER A 49 8.71 1.05 -16.27
CA SER A 49 9.58 2.11 -16.78
C SER A 49 9.35 2.38 -18.27
N GLU A 50 8.80 1.40 -19.01
CA GLU A 50 8.41 1.55 -20.41
C GLU A 50 7.01 2.16 -20.60
N ASP A 51 6.15 2.13 -19.57
CA ASP A 51 4.85 2.79 -19.59
C ASP A 51 4.98 4.29 -19.31
N ALA A 52 4.93 5.09 -20.37
CA ALA A 52 5.06 6.55 -20.30
C ALA A 52 3.97 7.21 -19.41
N GLU A 53 2.76 6.65 -19.37
CA GLU A 53 1.69 7.20 -18.54
C GLU A 53 1.96 6.92 -17.06
N PHE A 54 2.44 5.71 -16.74
CA PHE A 54 2.90 5.37 -15.40
C PHE A 54 4.05 6.26 -14.95
N VAL A 55 5.07 6.44 -15.79
CA VAL A 55 6.27 7.23 -15.47
C VAL A 55 5.92 8.70 -15.20
N GLU A 56 5.07 9.33 -16.02
CA GLU A 56 4.66 10.72 -15.80
C GLU A 56 3.86 10.89 -14.49
N ARG A 57 2.97 9.96 -14.16
CA ARG A 57 2.27 9.97 -12.86
C ARG A 57 3.24 9.74 -11.70
N PHE A 58 4.16 8.79 -11.85
CA PHE A 58 5.18 8.48 -10.85
C PHE A 58 6.03 9.72 -10.55
N ARG A 59 6.43 10.45 -11.59
CA ARG A 59 7.16 11.71 -11.51
C ARG A 59 6.33 12.82 -10.86
N ALA A 60 5.05 12.96 -11.20
CA ALA A 60 4.16 13.97 -10.62
C ALA A 60 3.94 13.76 -9.11
N GLU A 61 3.72 12.50 -8.70
CA GLU A 61 3.53 12.18 -7.28
C GLU A 61 4.85 12.25 -6.50
N ALA A 62 5.99 11.82 -7.07
CA ALA A 62 7.31 12.01 -6.48
C ALA A 62 7.61 13.48 -6.18
N ARG A 63 7.28 14.40 -7.10
CA ARG A 63 7.40 15.84 -6.89
C ARG A 63 6.53 16.33 -5.73
N THR A 64 5.29 15.84 -5.66
CA THR A 64 4.35 16.23 -4.59
C THR A 64 4.86 15.77 -3.22
N VAL A 65 5.37 14.52 -3.13
CA VAL A 65 5.96 13.99 -1.90
C VAL A 65 7.23 14.75 -1.52
N ALA A 66 8.07 15.13 -2.47
CA ALA A 66 9.28 15.92 -2.23
C ALA A 66 9.01 17.31 -1.63
N MET A 67 7.79 17.84 -1.78
CA MET A 67 7.37 19.10 -1.15
C MET A 67 6.91 18.92 0.30
N LEU A 68 6.72 17.69 0.77
CA LEU A 68 6.31 17.42 2.15
C LEU A 68 7.54 17.45 3.07
N ASN A 69 7.60 18.45 3.95
CA ASN A 69 8.62 18.52 4.99
C ASN A 69 7.99 18.18 6.35
N HIS A 70 8.26 16.97 6.84
CA HIS A 70 7.81 16.54 8.16
C HIS A 70 8.72 15.44 8.70
N PRO A 71 9.13 15.47 9.99
CA PRO A 71 10.02 14.47 10.55
C PRO A 71 9.47 13.04 10.50
N GLY A 72 8.14 12.88 10.48
CA GLY A 72 7.48 11.58 10.35
C GLY A 72 7.30 11.06 8.92
N ILE A 73 7.78 11.78 7.90
CA ILE A 73 7.77 11.35 6.50
C ILE A 73 9.23 11.16 6.05
N ALA A 74 9.53 10.05 5.40
CA ALA A 74 10.83 9.85 4.77
C ALA A 74 10.97 10.82 3.58
N SER A 75 12.03 11.63 3.60
CA SER A 75 12.22 12.68 2.61
C SER A 75 12.52 12.09 1.23
N VAL A 76 11.93 12.67 0.17
CA VAL A 76 12.31 12.39 -1.21
C VAL A 76 13.33 13.44 -1.65
N TYR A 77 14.46 12.99 -2.18
CA TYR A 77 15.58 13.85 -2.55
C TYR A 77 15.67 14.11 -4.05
N ASP A 78 15.41 13.09 -4.87
CA ASP A 78 15.61 13.19 -6.31
C ASP A 78 14.78 12.15 -7.05
N TYR A 79 14.55 12.40 -8.34
CA TYR A 79 13.95 11.48 -9.29
C TYR A 79 14.78 11.49 -10.57
N GLY A 80 14.99 10.33 -11.15
CA GLY A 80 15.71 10.22 -12.42
C GLY A 80 15.29 9.03 -13.25
N GLU A 81 15.71 9.09 -14.51
CA GLU A 81 15.60 8.02 -15.49
C GLU A 81 16.99 7.81 -16.08
N THR A 82 17.38 6.56 -16.27
CA THR A 82 18.64 6.21 -16.93
C THR A 82 18.43 4.98 -17.78
N ASP A 83 19.11 4.93 -18.93
CA ASP A 83 19.19 3.69 -19.68
C ASP A 83 20.15 2.75 -18.95
N MET A 84 19.69 1.52 -18.70
CA MET A 84 20.53 0.44 -18.19
C MET A 84 20.74 -0.59 -19.29
N ASP A 85 22.00 -0.98 -19.52
CA ASP A 85 22.37 -1.97 -20.54
C ASP A 85 21.52 -3.23 -20.40
N GLY A 86 20.66 -3.53 -21.37
CA GLY A 86 19.83 -4.74 -21.38
C GLY A 86 18.57 -4.73 -20.50
N GLU A 87 18.21 -3.60 -19.86
CA GLU A 87 16.87 -3.38 -19.29
C GLU A 87 16.17 -2.14 -19.86
N GLY A 88 16.85 -1.38 -20.71
CA GLY A 88 16.28 -0.18 -21.32
C GLY A 88 16.16 0.97 -20.31
N ARG A 89 15.21 1.87 -20.57
CA ARG A 89 14.95 3.02 -19.70
C ARG A 89 14.47 2.52 -18.35
N THR A 90 15.15 2.93 -17.29
CA THR A 90 14.84 2.56 -15.91
C THR A 90 14.61 3.82 -15.09
N ALA A 91 13.42 3.95 -14.51
CA ALA A 91 13.07 5.04 -13.60
C ALA A 91 13.48 4.71 -12.15
N TYR A 92 13.96 5.70 -11.42
CA TYR A 92 14.36 5.56 -10.02
C TYR A 92 13.99 6.77 -9.17
N LEU A 93 13.78 6.51 -7.87
CA LEU A 93 13.46 7.52 -6.87
C LEU A 93 14.45 7.46 -5.71
N VAL A 94 15.08 8.58 -5.39
CA VAL A 94 16.06 8.71 -4.32
C VAL A 94 15.40 9.32 -3.09
N MET A 95 15.56 8.67 -1.94
CA MET A 95 14.90 9.02 -0.70
C MET A 95 15.82 8.88 0.52
N GLU A 96 15.36 9.38 1.65
CA GLU A 96 15.98 9.22 2.95
C GLU A 96 16.23 7.73 3.26
N LEU A 97 17.49 7.39 3.54
CA LEU A 97 17.81 6.09 4.13
C LEU A 97 17.48 6.14 5.62
N VAL A 98 16.28 5.68 5.97
CA VAL A 98 15.83 5.65 7.37
C VAL A 98 16.54 4.51 8.11
N ASN A 99 17.26 4.84 9.17
CA ASN A 99 17.75 3.84 10.13
C ASN A 99 16.60 3.43 11.07
N GLY A 100 15.82 2.44 10.66
CA GLY A 100 14.69 1.94 11.42
C GLY A 100 14.24 0.55 10.98
N GLU A 101 13.47 -0.13 11.83
CA GLU A 101 12.88 -1.43 11.56
C GLU A 101 11.43 -1.24 11.08
N PRO A 102 10.97 -1.91 10.01
CA PRO A 102 9.59 -1.82 9.58
C PRO A 102 8.66 -2.49 10.59
N LEU A 103 7.49 -1.90 10.82
CA LEU A 103 6.56 -2.32 11.87
C LEU A 103 6.09 -3.78 11.71
N ASN A 104 6.02 -4.32 10.48
CA ASN A 104 5.73 -5.74 10.27
C ASN A 104 6.79 -6.67 10.92
N ALA A 105 8.07 -6.31 10.84
CA ALA A 105 9.15 -7.07 11.48
C ALA A 105 9.08 -6.94 13.00
N VAL A 106 8.79 -5.74 13.50
CA VAL A 106 8.56 -5.49 14.94
C VAL A 106 7.42 -6.35 15.46
N ILE A 107 6.24 -6.31 14.82
CA ILE A 107 5.06 -7.11 15.20
C ILE A 107 5.36 -8.61 15.10
N LYS A 108 6.05 -9.06 14.05
CA LYS A 108 6.43 -10.48 13.91
C LYS A 108 7.29 -10.96 15.08
N ARG A 109 8.18 -10.10 15.60
CA ARG A 109 9.07 -10.43 16.72
C ARG A 109 8.37 -10.34 18.08
N THR A 110 7.48 -9.36 18.29
CA THR A 110 6.84 -9.13 19.59
C THR A 110 5.45 -9.76 19.73
N GLY A 111 4.85 -10.22 18.63
CA GLY A 111 3.45 -10.67 18.55
C GLY A 111 2.48 -9.49 18.55
N ARG A 112 2.41 -8.75 19.66
CA ARG A 112 1.67 -7.49 19.80
C ARG A 112 2.54 -6.40 20.43
N LEU A 113 2.22 -5.14 20.19
CA LEU A 113 2.85 -4.01 20.87
C LEU A 113 2.21 -3.77 22.24
N SER A 114 2.95 -3.14 23.15
CA SER A 114 2.33 -2.57 24.35
C SER A 114 1.37 -1.46 23.96
N LEU A 115 0.31 -1.25 24.73
CA LEU A 115 -0.69 -0.23 24.43
C LEU A 115 -0.07 1.17 24.30
N ARG A 116 0.91 1.48 25.14
CA ARG A 116 1.67 2.74 25.09
C ARG A 116 2.34 2.93 23.74
N HIS A 117 3.09 1.93 23.26
CA HIS A 117 3.80 2.02 21.98
C HIS A 117 2.86 2.01 20.78
N ALA A 118 1.78 1.22 20.83
CA ALA A 118 0.78 1.18 19.76
C ALA A 118 0.09 2.54 19.58
N LEU A 119 -0.41 3.15 20.66
CA LEU A 119 -1.07 4.45 20.60
C LEU A 119 -0.09 5.56 20.19
N ASP A 120 1.14 5.52 20.68
CA ASP A 120 2.16 6.51 20.30
C ASP A 120 2.47 6.46 18.79
N MET A 121 2.68 5.26 18.25
CA MET A 121 2.90 5.05 16.81
C MET A 121 1.69 5.48 15.98
N LEU A 122 0.46 5.15 16.42
CA LEU A 122 -0.77 5.55 15.71
C LEU A 122 -0.93 7.07 15.66
N GLU A 123 -0.63 7.76 16.76
CA GLU A 123 -0.67 9.23 16.80
C GLU A 123 0.39 9.82 15.86
N GLN A 124 1.65 9.39 15.97
CA GLN A 124 2.74 9.87 15.11
C GLN A 124 2.43 9.65 13.62
N THR A 125 1.91 8.47 13.26
CA THR A 125 1.53 8.14 11.90
C THR A 125 0.38 9.01 11.40
N GLY A 126 -0.66 9.21 12.23
CA GLY A 126 -1.78 10.09 11.90
C GLY A 126 -1.35 11.54 11.67
N ARG A 127 -0.42 12.06 12.48
CA ARG A 127 0.18 13.39 12.29
C ARG A 127 0.96 13.48 10.98
N ALA A 128 1.78 12.48 10.66
CA ALA A 128 2.52 12.43 9.41
C ALA A 128 1.57 12.38 8.19
N LEU A 129 0.55 11.50 8.21
CA LEU A 129 -0.47 11.43 7.16
C LEU A 129 -1.23 12.75 7.00
N GLN A 130 -1.49 13.50 8.09
CA GLN A 130 -2.15 14.80 8.00
C GLN A 130 -1.39 15.78 7.10
N VAL A 131 -0.05 15.76 7.12
CA VAL A 131 0.76 16.64 6.27
C VAL A 131 0.49 16.36 4.79
N ALA A 132 0.46 15.08 4.42
CA ALA A 132 0.08 14.66 3.07
C ALA A 132 -1.37 15.04 2.73
N HIS A 133 -2.32 14.78 3.63
CA HIS A 133 -3.74 15.08 3.40
C HIS A 133 -4.00 16.59 3.21
N THR A 134 -3.30 17.46 3.95
CA THR A 134 -3.40 18.92 3.77
C THR A 134 -2.88 19.35 2.39
N ALA A 135 -1.86 18.66 1.86
CA ALA A 135 -1.34 18.87 0.53
C ALA A 135 -2.18 18.23 -0.59
N GLY A 136 -3.33 17.62 -0.25
CA GLY A 136 -4.20 16.93 -1.21
C GLY A 136 -3.69 15.56 -1.64
N LEU A 137 -2.68 15.01 -0.95
CA LEU A 137 -2.12 13.69 -1.22
C LEU A 137 -2.75 12.64 -0.30
N VAL A 138 -3.01 11.45 -0.85
CA VAL A 138 -3.46 10.26 -0.14
C VAL A 138 -2.37 9.20 -0.30
N HIS A 139 -1.98 8.53 0.79
CA HIS A 139 -0.91 7.55 0.78
C HIS A 139 -1.29 6.26 0.04
N ARG A 140 -2.54 5.78 0.13
CA ARG A 140 -3.11 4.63 -0.61
C ARG A 140 -2.54 3.24 -0.29
N ASP A 141 -1.47 3.17 0.50
CA ASP A 141 -0.77 1.92 0.85
C ASP A 141 -0.26 1.95 2.30
N VAL A 142 -1.07 2.48 3.22
CA VAL A 142 -0.73 2.44 4.65
C VAL A 142 -0.76 0.99 5.13
N LYS A 143 0.39 0.48 5.56
CA LYS A 143 0.58 -0.88 6.07
C LYS A 143 1.83 -0.94 6.95
N PRO A 144 2.02 -1.97 7.80
CA PRO A 144 3.16 -2.02 8.70
C PRO A 144 4.52 -2.03 7.99
N GLY A 145 4.61 -2.55 6.76
CA GLY A 145 5.83 -2.52 5.96
C GLY A 145 6.28 -1.11 5.52
N ASN A 146 5.36 -0.13 5.52
CA ASN A 146 5.62 1.27 5.13
C ASN A 146 5.71 2.21 6.34
N ILE A 147 5.68 1.65 7.55
CA ILE A 147 5.80 2.39 8.82
C ILE A 147 7.11 1.92 9.46
N LEU A 148 8.16 2.71 9.34
CA LEU A 148 9.46 2.42 9.95
C LEU A 148 9.53 3.01 11.36
N ILE A 149 10.05 2.23 12.30
CA ILE A 149 10.30 2.63 13.68
C ILE A 149 11.80 2.76 13.89
N THR A 150 12.26 3.97 14.17
CA THR A 150 13.67 4.26 14.46
C THR A 150 14.04 3.76 15.87
N PRO A 151 15.34 3.58 16.20
CA PRO A 151 15.78 3.21 17.54
C PRO A 151 15.34 4.18 18.64
N THR A 152 15.07 5.44 18.31
CA THR A 152 14.57 6.46 19.24
C THR A 152 13.04 6.45 19.39
N GLY A 153 12.34 5.55 18.70
CA GLY A 153 10.87 5.44 18.74
C GLY A 153 10.13 6.41 17.82
N GLN A 154 10.84 7.13 16.95
CA GLN A 154 10.21 7.99 15.94
C GLN A 154 9.69 7.14 14.78
N VAL A 155 8.46 7.43 14.36
CA VAL A 155 7.83 6.85 13.15
C VAL A 155 8.29 7.58 11.90
N LYS A 156 8.59 6.84 10.84
CA LYS A 156 8.85 7.35 9.49
C LYS A 156 7.96 6.62 8.48
N LEU A 157 7.11 7.37 7.79
CA LEU A 157 6.33 6.86 6.66
C LEU A 157 7.17 6.81 5.39
N THR A 158 7.15 5.67 4.72
CA THR A 158 7.81 5.44 3.42
C THR A 158 6.79 5.03 2.37
N ASP A 159 7.19 5.03 1.10
CA ASP A 159 6.41 4.45 0.01
C ASP A 159 4.96 4.96 -0.05
N PHE A 160 4.78 6.29 -0.11
CA PHE A 160 3.54 6.87 -0.64
C PHE A 160 3.19 6.12 -1.92
N GLY A 161 1.93 5.77 -2.16
CA GLY A 161 1.51 4.85 -3.20
C GLY A 161 1.66 5.41 -4.62
N ILE A 162 2.84 5.93 -4.97
CA ILE A 162 3.27 6.65 -6.18
C ILE A 162 2.86 5.96 -7.48
N ALA A 163 2.62 4.65 -7.38
CA ALA A 163 2.35 3.75 -8.48
C ALA A 163 0.95 3.11 -8.46
N LYS A 164 0.20 3.21 -7.34
CA LYS A 164 -1.11 2.54 -7.19
C LYS A 164 -2.27 3.27 -7.87
N ALA A 165 -2.03 4.43 -8.47
CA ALA A 165 -3.05 5.14 -9.26
C ALA A 165 -3.46 4.38 -10.54
N VAL A 166 -2.62 3.45 -11.01
CA VAL A 166 -2.75 2.80 -12.33
C VAL A 166 -3.56 1.51 -12.26
N ASP A 167 -3.50 0.79 -11.15
CA ASP A 167 -4.09 -0.55 -11.01
C ASP A 167 -5.49 -0.56 -10.36
N ALA A 168 -6.22 0.56 -10.40
CA ALA A 168 -7.54 0.68 -9.78
C ALA A 168 -8.67 -0.07 -10.51
N ALA A 169 -8.35 -1.15 -11.23
CA ALA A 169 -9.38 -2.08 -11.64
C ALA A 169 -9.99 -2.70 -10.37
N PRO A 170 -11.34 -2.72 -10.22
CA PRO A 170 -11.97 -3.28 -9.04
C PRO A 170 -11.48 -4.70 -8.81
N VAL A 171 -11.07 -5.01 -7.57
CA VAL A 171 -10.61 -6.36 -7.18
C VAL A 171 -11.65 -7.43 -7.55
N THR A 172 -12.93 -7.04 -7.55
CA THR A 172 -14.07 -7.87 -7.92
C THR A 172 -14.20 -8.17 -9.41
N GLN A 173 -13.57 -7.38 -10.29
CA GLN A 173 -13.67 -7.52 -11.75
C GLN A 173 -12.47 -8.26 -12.34
N THR A 174 -11.26 -8.07 -11.81
CA THR A 174 -10.03 -8.67 -12.37
C THR A 174 -9.64 -9.98 -11.70
N GLY A 175 -10.21 -10.30 -10.53
CA GLY A 175 -9.84 -11.47 -9.73
C GLY A 175 -8.40 -11.45 -9.20
N MET A 176 -7.59 -10.46 -9.59
CA MET A 176 -6.21 -10.27 -9.18
C MET A 176 -6.10 -9.03 -8.30
N VAL A 177 -5.61 -9.21 -7.06
CA VAL A 177 -5.19 -8.07 -6.24
C VAL A 177 -3.71 -7.85 -6.47
N MET A 178 -3.37 -6.69 -7.03
CA MET A 178 -1.99 -6.26 -7.13
C MET A 178 -1.53 -5.74 -5.75
N GLY A 179 -1.05 -6.66 -4.90
CA GLY A 179 -0.47 -6.38 -3.59
C GLY A 179 -1.18 -7.01 -2.39
N THR A 180 -0.81 -6.55 -1.19
CA THR A 180 -1.28 -7.10 0.09
C THR A 180 -2.68 -6.56 0.43
N ALA A 181 -3.74 -7.30 0.08
CA ALA A 181 -5.15 -6.96 0.40
C ALA A 181 -5.47 -6.80 1.89
N GLN A 182 -4.52 -7.08 2.77
CA GLN A 182 -4.72 -7.23 4.22
C GLN A 182 -5.00 -5.91 4.95
N TYR A 183 -4.74 -4.78 4.30
CA TYR A 183 -4.92 -3.43 4.86
C TYR A 183 -5.74 -2.52 3.92
N ILE A 184 -6.36 -3.07 2.87
CA ILE A 184 -7.07 -2.27 1.86
C ILE A 184 -8.35 -1.67 2.44
N ALA A 185 -8.64 -0.41 2.12
CA ALA A 185 -9.92 0.19 2.48
C ALA A 185 -11.08 -0.41 1.66
N PRO A 186 -12.30 -0.54 2.22
CA PRO A 186 -13.45 -1.11 1.52
C PRO A 186 -13.75 -0.44 0.18
N GLU A 187 -13.70 0.88 0.15
CA GLU A 187 -13.92 1.69 -1.06
C GLU A 187 -12.84 1.46 -2.13
N GLN A 188 -11.58 1.26 -1.73
CA GLN A 188 -10.48 0.93 -2.65
C GLN A 188 -10.65 -0.47 -3.23
N ALA A 189 -11.08 -1.45 -2.41
CA ALA A 189 -11.36 -2.80 -2.88
C ALA A 189 -12.53 -2.84 -3.89
N LEU A 190 -13.46 -1.88 -3.79
CA LEU A 190 -14.55 -1.67 -4.76
C LEU A 190 -14.12 -0.88 -6.01
N GLY A 191 -12.85 -0.49 -6.12
CA GLY A 191 -12.32 0.31 -7.22
C GLY A 191 -12.75 1.79 -7.20
N ARG A 192 -13.22 2.29 -6.05
CA ARG A 192 -13.47 3.73 -5.86
C ARG A 192 -12.17 4.44 -5.49
N ASP A 193 -12.10 5.73 -5.80
CA ASP A 193 -10.95 6.56 -5.45
C ASP A 193 -10.68 6.56 -3.95
N ALA A 194 -9.41 6.37 -3.61
CA ALA A 194 -8.95 6.50 -2.24
C ALA A 194 -9.03 7.95 -1.76
N THR A 195 -9.40 8.13 -0.50
CA THR A 195 -9.46 9.43 0.18
C THR A 195 -8.60 9.40 1.44
N ALA A 196 -8.43 10.54 2.12
CA ALA A 196 -7.76 10.57 3.43
C ALA A 196 -8.42 9.62 4.46
N ALA A 197 -9.74 9.38 4.36
CA ALA A 197 -10.45 8.42 5.21
C ALA A 197 -10.14 6.95 4.86
N SER A 198 -9.59 6.68 3.67
CA SER A 198 -9.07 5.37 3.28
C SER A 198 -7.78 5.07 4.03
N ASP A 199 -6.85 6.04 4.09
CA ASP A 199 -5.61 5.90 4.87
C ASP A 199 -5.89 5.73 6.36
N VAL A 200 -6.89 6.44 6.91
CA VAL A 200 -7.35 6.27 8.30
C VAL A 200 -7.88 4.85 8.55
N TYR A 201 -8.63 4.27 7.61
CA TYR A 201 -9.09 2.89 7.74
C TYR A 201 -7.91 1.91 7.77
N SER A 202 -6.99 2.04 6.82
CA SER A 202 -5.80 1.20 6.74
C SER A 202 -4.94 1.32 8.00
N LEU A 203 -4.78 2.52 8.55
CA LEU A 203 -4.12 2.75 9.84
C LEU A 203 -4.90 2.14 11.01
N GLY A 204 -6.23 2.12 10.95
CA GLY A 204 -7.08 1.38 11.88
C GLY A 204 -6.82 -0.13 11.86
N VAL A 205 -6.60 -0.71 10.67
CA VAL A 205 -6.22 -2.12 10.52
C VAL A 205 -4.83 -2.38 11.12
N VAL A 206 -3.86 -1.47 10.88
CA VAL A 206 -2.54 -1.51 11.53
C VAL A 206 -2.68 -1.43 13.04
N GLY A 207 -3.54 -0.56 13.55
CA GLY A 207 -3.83 -0.42 14.98
C GLY A 207 -4.42 -1.69 15.58
N TYR A 208 -5.41 -2.29 14.91
CA TYR A 208 -6.00 -3.57 15.30
C TYR A 208 -4.94 -4.67 15.45
N GLU A 209 -4.08 -4.83 14.44
CA GLU A 209 -3.00 -5.82 14.48
C GLU A 209 -1.98 -5.50 15.57
N SER A 210 -1.60 -4.23 15.72
CA SER A 210 -0.61 -3.80 16.71
C SER A 210 -1.05 -4.10 18.15
N VAL A 211 -2.33 -3.94 18.47
CA VAL A 211 -2.82 -4.15 19.86
C VAL A 211 -3.29 -5.59 20.14
N SER A 212 -3.76 -6.31 19.11
CA SER A 212 -4.30 -7.67 19.28
C SER A 212 -3.32 -8.77 18.88
N GLY A 213 -2.29 -8.44 18.11
CA GLY A 213 -1.31 -9.36 17.55
C GLY A 213 -1.80 -10.15 16.33
N ARG A 214 -3.00 -9.85 15.82
CA ARG A 214 -3.59 -10.49 14.64
C ARG A 214 -4.33 -9.48 13.79
N ARG A 215 -4.35 -9.70 12.47
CA ARG A 215 -5.14 -8.88 11.54
C ARG A 215 -6.64 -9.14 11.74
N PRO A 216 -7.52 -8.15 11.47
CA PRO A 216 -8.97 -8.31 11.61
C PRO A 216 -9.55 -9.28 10.60
N PHE A 217 -8.93 -9.40 9.41
CA PHE A 217 -9.36 -10.31 8.35
C PHE A 217 -8.17 -11.10 7.80
N THR A 218 -8.39 -12.40 7.61
CA THR A 218 -7.45 -13.34 7.01
C THR A 218 -8.18 -14.24 6.02
N GLY A 219 -7.44 -14.88 5.10
CA GLY A 219 -7.99 -15.80 4.11
C GLY A 219 -6.92 -16.27 3.14
N ASP A 220 -7.22 -17.34 2.41
CA ASP A 220 -6.26 -18.07 1.56
C ASP A 220 -5.84 -17.29 0.31
N GLY A 221 -6.56 -16.22 -0.03
CA GLY A 221 -6.30 -15.38 -1.19
C GLY A 221 -6.58 -13.91 -0.94
N ALA A 222 -5.92 -13.05 -1.71
CA ALA A 222 -6.07 -11.60 -1.60
C ALA A 222 -7.49 -11.13 -1.90
N LEU A 223 -8.16 -11.73 -2.89
CA LEU A 223 -9.58 -11.48 -3.19
C LEU A 223 -10.49 -11.79 -1.99
N THR A 224 -10.27 -12.93 -1.33
CA THR A 224 -11.02 -13.34 -0.13
C THR A 224 -10.90 -12.27 0.95
N VAL A 225 -9.67 -11.83 1.26
CA VAL A 225 -9.42 -10.82 2.29
C VAL A 225 -10.05 -9.47 1.91
N ALA A 226 -9.94 -9.04 0.65
CA ALA A 226 -10.56 -7.81 0.17
C ALA A 226 -12.10 -7.85 0.32
N MET A 227 -12.74 -8.98 0.01
CA MET A 227 -14.19 -9.15 0.20
C MET A 227 -14.59 -9.09 1.68
N LYS A 228 -13.75 -9.59 2.59
CA LYS A 228 -13.98 -9.41 4.04
C LYS A 228 -13.92 -7.95 4.46
N HIS A 229 -12.96 -7.19 3.94
CA HIS A 229 -12.93 -5.74 4.17
C HIS A 229 -14.22 -5.05 3.71
N ILE A 230 -14.82 -5.49 2.60
CA ILE A 230 -16.08 -4.93 2.09
C ILE A 230 -17.29 -5.35 2.94
N LYS A 231 -17.40 -6.63 3.30
CA LYS A 231 -18.67 -7.23 3.79
C LYS A 231 -18.68 -7.58 5.28
N GLU A 232 -17.57 -8.07 5.82
CA GLU A 232 -17.53 -8.64 7.17
C GLU A 232 -17.19 -7.57 8.22
N GLN A 233 -17.81 -7.65 9.40
CA GLN A 233 -17.38 -6.84 10.54
C GLN A 233 -16.11 -7.44 11.17
N PRO A 234 -15.15 -6.63 11.62
CA PRO A 234 -13.96 -7.15 12.28
C PRO A 234 -14.35 -7.92 13.55
N ALA A 235 -13.64 -9.00 13.84
CA ALA A 235 -13.84 -9.74 15.08
C ALA A 235 -13.61 -8.83 16.30
N PRO A 236 -14.38 -8.98 17.39
CA PRO A 236 -14.20 -8.16 18.59
C PRO A 236 -12.76 -8.21 19.09
N LEU A 237 -12.24 -7.03 19.45
CA LEU A 237 -10.94 -6.92 20.09
C LEU A 237 -10.95 -7.59 21.48
N PRO A 238 -9.80 -8.11 21.94
CA PRO A 238 -9.67 -8.73 23.25
C PRO A 238 -10.24 -7.88 24.39
N ALA A 239 -10.96 -8.52 25.33
CA ALA A 239 -11.66 -7.83 26.41
C ALA A 239 -10.71 -7.21 27.47
N ASP A 240 -9.45 -7.64 27.51
CA ASP A 240 -8.37 -7.03 28.32
C ASP A 240 -7.97 -5.64 27.83
N LEU A 241 -8.33 -5.24 26.59
CA LEU A 241 -8.08 -3.90 26.09
C LEU A 241 -9.07 -2.87 26.66
N PRO A 242 -8.59 -1.67 27.08
CA PRO A 242 -9.47 -0.62 27.58
C PRO A 242 -10.60 -0.27 26.59
N PRO A 243 -11.84 -0.02 27.04
CA PRO A 243 -12.97 0.28 26.17
C PRO A 243 -12.70 1.42 25.18
N ASN A 244 -12.02 2.48 25.62
CA ASN A 244 -11.68 3.64 24.78
C ASN A 244 -10.76 3.26 23.60
N VAL A 245 -9.87 2.27 23.78
CA VAL A 245 -8.97 1.80 22.72
C VAL A 245 -9.74 0.95 21.71
N ARG A 246 -10.61 0.07 22.20
CA ARG A 246 -11.48 -0.75 21.35
C ARG A 246 -12.39 0.13 20.50
N GLU A 247 -13.05 1.09 21.13
CA GLU A 247 -13.93 2.04 20.44
C GLU A 247 -13.19 2.87 19.38
N LEU A 248 -11.97 3.34 19.69
CA LEU A 248 -11.15 4.09 18.73
C LEU A 248 -10.88 3.29 17.44
N ILE A 249 -10.49 2.02 17.59
CA ILE A 249 -10.19 1.14 16.46
C ILE A 249 -11.49 0.79 15.71
N GLU A 250 -12.57 0.48 16.42
CA GLU A 250 -13.88 0.20 15.84
C GLU A 250 -14.39 1.38 14.97
N ILE A 251 -14.25 2.62 15.45
CA ILE A 251 -14.58 3.83 14.69
C ILE A 251 -13.81 3.89 13.36
N THR A 252 -12.49 3.63 13.39
CA THR A 252 -11.68 3.67 12.17
C THR A 252 -12.01 2.56 11.17
N LEU A 253 -12.52 1.42 11.65
CA LEU A 253 -12.86 0.25 10.83
C LEU A 253 -14.30 0.26 10.30
N ALA A 254 -15.06 1.35 10.52
CA ALA A 254 -16.38 1.54 9.92
C ALA A 254 -16.29 1.40 8.38
N LYS A 255 -17.26 0.71 7.77
CA LYS A 255 -17.21 0.42 6.32
C LYS A 255 -17.42 1.67 5.47
N GLU A 256 -18.30 2.56 5.91
CA GLU A 256 -18.57 3.82 5.22
C GLU A 256 -17.52 4.89 5.60
N PRO A 257 -16.79 5.47 4.63
CA PRO A 257 -15.75 6.47 4.91
C PRO A 257 -16.25 7.69 5.69
N GLY A 258 -17.51 8.10 5.48
CA GLY A 258 -18.13 9.22 6.17
C GLY A 258 -18.36 9.00 7.68
N LEU A 259 -18.28 7.75 8.14
CA LEU A 259 -18.40 7.39 9.57
C LEU A 259 -17.03 7.27 10.27
N ARG A 260 -15.92 7.47 9.55
CA ARG A 260 -14.54 7.47 10.07
C ARG A 260 -14.05 8.88 10.35
N TYR A 261 -12.90 9.02 11.01
CA TYR A 261 -12.19 10.30 11.04
C TYR A 261 -11.80 10.71 9.62
N ARG A 262 -12.11 11.96 9.25
CA ARG A 262 -11.96 12.45 7.87
C ARG A 262 -10.51 12.47 7.40
N THR A 263 -9.56 12.69 8.31
CA THR A 263 -8.14 12.84 8.01
C THR A 263 -7.28 12.26 9.12
N GLY A 264 -6.00 12.02 8.80
CA GLY A 264 -4.99 11.56 9.76
C GLY A 264 -4.87 12.45 11.02
N GLY A 265 -5.05 13.77 10.89
CA GLY A 265 -4.98 14.70 12.02
C GLY A 265 -6.13 14.52 13.01
N ALA A 266 -7.36 14.41 12.50
CA ALA A 266 -8.53 14.14 13.34
C ALA A 266 -8.43 12.78 14.06
N PHE A 267 -7.86 11.77 13.38
CA PHE A 267 -7.54 10.49 14.00
C PHE A 267 -6.46 10.63 15.09
N ALA A 268 -5.36 11.35 14.81
CA ALA A 268 -4.30 11.57 15.79
C ALA A 268 -4.80 12.31 17.05
N ASP A 269 -5.68 13.31 16.90
CA ASP A 269 -6.32 13.98 18.03
C ASP A 269 -7.20 13.02 18.85
N ALA A 270 -7.88 12.08 18.19
CA ALA A 270 -8.65 11.05 18.87
C ALA A 270 -7.75 10.07 19.63
N VAL A 271 -6.62 9.65 19.05
CA VAL A 271 -5.60 8.84 19.72
C VAL A 271 -5.07 9.57 20.96
N ALA A 272 -4.75 10.85 20.85
CA ALA A 272 -4.28 11.67 21.97
C ALA A 272 -5.31 11.75 23.11
N ALA A 273 -6.61 11.85 22.79
CA ALA A 273 -7.67 11.79 23.79
C ALA A 273 -7.69 10.45 24.54
N VAL A 274 -7.55 9.33 23.82
CA VAL A 274 -7.47 7.98 24.42
C VAL A 274 -6.23 7.81 25.28
N ARG A 275 -5.07 8.31 24.83
CA ARG A 275 -3.84 8.32 25.63
C ARG A 275 -3.99 9.09 26.94
N ALA A 276 -4.81 10.15 26.93
CA ALA A 276 -5.15 10.94 28.12
C ALA A 276 -6.31 10.35 28.95
N GLY A 277 -6.72 9.10 28.70
CA GLY A 277 -7.78 8.41 29.44
C GLY A 277 -9.21 8.84 29.07
N ARG A 278 -9.39 9.70 28.06
CA ARG A 278 -10.71 10.14 27.61
C ARG A 278 -11.26 9.19 26.54
N ARG A 279 -12.59 9.17 26.40
CA ARG A 279 -13.26 8.50 25.29
C ARG A 279 -12.83 9.13 23.95
N PRO A 280 -12.62 8.36 22.87
CA PRO A 280 -12.33 8.95 21.57
C PRO A 280 -13.47 9.87 21.13
N PRO A 281 -13.18 11.08 20.61
CA PRO A 281 -14.20 11.98 20.09
C PRO A 281 -14.93 11.33 18.91
N ARG A 282 -16.22 11.63 18.76
CA ARG A 282 -16.99 11.12 17.63
C ARG A 282 -16.50 11.74 16.32
N PRO A 283 -16.43 10.97 15.22
CA PRO A 283 -16.12 11.50 13.91
C PRO A 283 -17.05 12.63 13.48
N ASN A 284 -16.52 13.59 12.72
CA ASN A 284 -17.26 14.70 12.11
C ASN A 284 -18.07 15.59 13.08
N GLN A 285 -17.82 15.52 14.39
CA GLN A 285 -18.28 16.56 15.30
C GLN A 285 -17.38 17.79 15.14
N ALA A 286 -17.99 18.93 14.84
CA ALA A 286 -17.28 20.21 14.88
C ALA A 286 -16.67 20.37 16.29
N PRO A 287 -15.46 20.96 16.41
CA PRO A 287 -14.93 21.33 17.70
C PRO A 287 -16.00 22.13 18.44
N ALA A 288 -16.33 21.72 19.67
CA ALA A 288 -17.12 22.56 20.55
C ALA A 288 -16.27 23.79 20.85
N ILE A 289 -16.34 24.81 19.99
CA ILE A 289 -15.94 26.16 20.35
C ILE A 289 -16.74 26.46 21.60
N GLY A 290 -16.05 26.57 22.73
CA GLY A 290 -16.66 26.69 24.05
C GLY A 290 -17.79 27.71 23.98
N ARG A 291 -19.02 27.24 24.17
CA ARG A 291 -20.16 28.12 24.41
C ARG A 291 -19.86 28.74 25.76
N ALA A 292 -19.19 29.88 25.76
CA ALA A 292 -19.24 30.79 26.90
C ALA A 292 -20.72 30.98 27.19
N THR A 293 -21.16 30.44 28.33
CA THR A 293 -22.49 30.71 28.86
C THR A 293 -22.66 32.22 28.88
N PRO A 294 -23.67 32.79 28.22
CA PRO A 294 -23.96 34.21 28.41
C PRO A 294 -24.24 34.38 29.90
N ALA A 295 -23.38 35.10 30.60
CA ALA A 295 -23.67 35.56 31.93
C ALA A 295 -25.01 36.32 31.85
N ALA A 296 -25.98 35.86 32.63
CA ALA A 296 -27.29 36.49 32.72
C ALA A 296 -27.11 37.93 33.17
N ILE A 297 -27.42 38.88 32.28
CA ILE A 297 -27.60 40.29 32.65
C ILE A 297 -29.01 40.38 33.22
N PRO A 298 -29.20 40.78 34.49
CA PRO A 298 -30.54 40.99 35.02
C PRO A 298 -31.15 42.24 34.36
N SER A 299 -32.33 42.06 33.79
CA SER A 299 -33.18 43.11 33.25
C SER A 299 -33.62 44.08 34.34
N SER A 300 -33.30 45.36 34.20
CA SER A 300 -34.04 46.44 34.86
C SER A 300 -34.61 47.38 33.82
N VAL A 301 -35.94 47.42 33.78
CA VAL A 301 -36.81 48.27 32.97
C VAL A 301 -36.64 49.73 33.36
N GLN A 302 -36.49 50.64 32.38
CA GLN A 302 -37.25 51.91 32.42
C GLN A 302 -37.42 52.58 31.06
N MET A 303 -38.68 52.80 30.77
CA MET A 303 -39.28 53.49 29.63
C MET A 303 -39.23 55.01 29.86
N ARG A 304 -38.94 55.84 28.84
CA ARG A 304 -39.52 57.19 28.67
C ARG A 304 -39.24 57.74 27.26
N SER A 305 -40.26 58.46 26.77
CA SER A 305 -40.50 59.00 25.43
C SER A 305 -39.90 60.41 25.25
N ALA A 306 -39.64 60.82 23.99
CA ALA A 306 -40.20 62.02 23.32
C ALA A 306 -39.24 62.71 22.31
N ALA A 307 -39.87 63.47 21.41
CA ALA A 307 -39.44 63.95 20.09
C ALA A 307 -38.51 65.19 20.03
N ASP A 308 -37.97 65.37 18.82
CA ASP A 308 -37.65 66.60 18.06
C ASP A 308 -36.74 67.71 18.63
N PHE A 309 -35.71 68.11 17.88
CA PHE A 309 -35.71 69.32 17.03
C PHE A 309 -34.38 69.53 16.29
N ALA A 310 -34.49 70.07 15.07
CA ALA A 310 -33.43 70.34 14.10
C ALA A 310 -32.71 71.68 14.31
N SER A 311 -31.45 71.82 13.87
CA SER A 311 -30.94 72.99 13.11
C SER A 311 -29.54 72.75 12.48
N ARG A 312 -29.41 73.19 11.22
CA ARG A 312 -28.25 73.21 10.29
C ARG A 312 -27.36 74.48 10.56
N PRO A 313 -26.23 74.83 9.85
CA PRO A 313 -25.97 74.67 8.40
C PRO A 313 -24.44 74.45 8.02
N PRO A 314 -23.88 74.78 6.81
CA PRO A 314 -23.12 73.79 6.01
C PRO A 314 -21.72 74.26 5.50
N THR A 315 -20.93 73.36 4.90
CA THR A 315 -19.84 73.78 3.97
C THR A 315 -19.60 72.73 2.88
N GLN A 316 -19.35 73.23 1.66
CA GLN A 316 -19.32 72.54 0.37
C GLN A 316 -18.02 71.74 0.12
N ALA A 317 -18.12 70.64 -0.63
CA ALA A 317 -17.04 70.14 -1.48
C ALA A 317 -17.60 69.46 -2.75
N ARG A 318 -16.92 69.74 -3.86
CA ARG A 318 -17.25 69.50 -5.29
C ARG A 318 -16.97 68.03 -5.71
N PRO A 319 -17.55 67.50 -6.81
CA PRO A 319 -17.52 66.07 -7.13
C PRO A 319 -16.33 65.65 -8.02
N ARG A 320 -15.87 64.40 -7.84
CA ARG A 320 -14.97 63.68 -8.77
C ARG A 320 -15.52 62.26 -9.04
N PRO A 321 -15.16 61.67 -10.21
CA PRO A 321 -16.02 60.75 -10.97
C PRO A 321 -16.04 59.32 -10.45
N ALA A 322 -17.15 58.64 -10.72
CA ALA A 322 -17.37 57.22 -10.47
C ALA A 322 -16.51 56.34 -11.38
N ALA A 323 -15.60 55.57 -10.78
CA ALA A 323 -15.02 54.38 -11.40
C ALA A 323 -15.96 53.19 -11.14
N GLY A 324 -16.37 52.52 -12.21
CA GLY A 324 -17.39 51.47 -12.20
C GLY A 324 -16.92 50.16 -11.54
N ASN A 325 -17.73 49.66 -10.61
CA ASN A 325 -17.66 48.27 -10.16
C ASN A 325 -18.38 47.37 -11.18
N HIS A 326 -17.63 46.77 -12.10
CA HIS A 326 -18.09 45.62 -12.87
C HIS A 326 -18.07 44.38 -11.98
N ARG A 327 -19.25 44.00 -11.47
CA ARG A 327 -19.51 42.67 -10.91
C ARG A 327 -20.13 41.82 -12.02
N PRO A 328 -19.53 40.69 -12.44
CA PRO A 328 -20.14 39.87 -13.48
C PRO A 328 -21.45 39.24 -12.95
N PRO A 329 -22.50 39.14 -13.78
CA PRO A 329 -23.75 38.53 -13.36
C PRO A 329 -23.59 37.01 -13.21
N VAL A 330 -24.06 36.48 -12.09
CA VAL A 330 -24.19 35.03 -11.88
C VAL A 330 -25.23 34.50 -12.86
N ALA A 331 -24.80 33.67 -13.82
CA ALA A 331 -25.70 33.02 -14.77
C ALA A 331 -26.69 32.10 -14.03
N PRO A 332 -27.98 32.09 -14.40
CA PRO A 332 -28.95 31.16 -13.82
C PRO A 332 -28.59 29.73 -14.21
N ARG A 333 -28.41 28.85 -13.22
CA ARG A 333 -28.30 27.40 -13.43
C ARG A 333 -29.57 26.92 -14.12
N ARG A 334 -29.45 26.53 -15.39
CA ARG A 334 -30.53 25.91 -16.17
C ARG A 334 -30.88 24.57 -15.52
N THR A 335 -32.02 24.51 -14.85
CA THR A 335 -32.64 23.25 -14.46
C THR A 335 -33.35 22.67 -15.68
N PHE A 336 -32.95 21.48 -16.12
CA PHE A 336 -33.60 20.77 -17.23
C PHE A 336 -35.10 20.62 -16.96
N SER A 337 -35.93 20.98 -17.94
CA SER A 337 -37.38 20.80 -17.84
C SER A 337 -37.73 19.31 -17.77
N SER A 338 -38.92 19.00 -17.25
CA SER A 338 -39.42 17.62 -17.13
C SER A 338 -39.36 16.83 -18.44
N GLY A 339 -39.53 17.50 -19.59
CA GLY A 339 -39.39 16.87 -20.91
C GLY A 339 -37.95 16.50 -21.29
N GLN A 340 -36.95 17.30 -20.91
CA GLN A 340 -35.53 16.99 -21.17
C GLN A 340 -35.01 15.86 -20.27
N ARG A 341 -35.54 15.72 -19.05
CA ARG A 341 -35.25 14.59 -18.17
C ARG A 341 -35.80 13.28 -18.73
N ALA A 342 -37.01 13.30 -19.28
CA ALA A 342 -37.60 12.13 -19.93
C ALA A 342 -36.77 11.65 -21.15
N LEU A 343 -36.21 12.59 -21.91
CA LEU A 343 -35.34 12.30 -23.06
C LEU A 343 -33.99 11.69 -22.64
N LEU A 344 -33.41 12.15 -21.52
CA LEU A 344 -32.19 11.56 -20.94
C LEU A 344 -32.44 10.16 -20.37
N TRP A 345 -33.61 9.92 -19.75
CA TRP A 345 -34.01 8.58 -19.32
C TRP A 345 -34.23 7.65 -20.51
N ALA A 346 -34.87 8.11 -21.59
CA ALA A 346 -35.05 7.32 -22.80
C ALA A 346 -33.72 6.96 -23.48
N ALA A 347 -32.77 7.89 -23.54
CA ALA A 347 -31.42 7.64 -24.04
C ALA A 347 -30.65 6.64 -23.15
N GLY A 348 -30.80 6.74 -21.83
CA GLY A 348 -30.22 5.78 -20.88
C GLY A 348 -30.79 4.37 -21.03
N VAL A 349 -32.11 4.24 -21.22
CA VAL A 349 -32.78 2.95 -21.44
C VAL A 349 -32.35 2.32 -22.78
N LEU A 350 -32.23 3.12 -23.84
CA LEU A 350 -31.71 2.63 -25.12
C LEU A 350 -30.24 2.19 -25.03
N GLY A 351 -29.42 2.92 -24.28
CA GLY A 351 -28.02 2.53 -24.01
C GLY A 351 -27.93 1.20 -23.23
N ALA A 352 -28.76 1.04 -22.20
CA ALA A 352 -28.83 -0.22 -21.44
C ALA A 352 -29.33 -1.38 -22.31
N LEU A 353 -30.33 -1.15 -23.17
CA LEU A 353 -30.83 -2.17 -24.10
C LEU A 353 -29.77 -2.58 -25.12
N ALA A 354 -28.98 -1.64 -25.64
CA ALA A 354 -27.86 -1.93 -26.54
C ALA A 354 -26.78 -2.78 -25.86
N ILE A 355 -26.49 -2.51 -24.58
CA ILE A 355 -25.54 -3.32 -23.79
C ILE A 355 -26.08 -4.74 -23.57
N VAL A 356 -27.38 -4.90 -23.25
CA VAL A 356 -28.00 -6.22 -23.10
C VAL A 356 -27.97 -7.00 -24.42
N ILE A 357 -28.26 -6.34 -25.55
CA ILE A 357 -28.16 -6.96 -26.88
C ILE A 357 -26.71 -7.38 -27.18
N ALA A 358 -25.72 -6.53 -26.88
CA ALA A 358 -24.31 -6.87 -27.06
C ALA A 358 -23.88 -8.08 -26.21
N ILE A 359 -24.34 -8.15 -24.96
CA ILE A 359 -24.10 -9.30 -24.07
C ILE A 359 -24.74 -10.57 -24.64
N LEU A 360 -25.99 -10.50 -25.13
CA LEU A 360 -26.67 -11.63 -25.75
C LEU A 360 -25.96 -12.12 -27.03
N ILE A 361 -25.41 -11.21 -27.84
CA ILE A 361 -24.63 -11.56 -29.03
C ILE A 361 -23.34 -12.30 -28.63
N VAL A 362 -22.63 -11.83 -27.60
CA VAL A 362 -21.39 -12.46 -27.13
C VAL A 362 -21.66 -13.84 -26.54
N LEU A 363 -22.72 -14.00 -25.73
CA LEU A 363 -23.10 -15.29 -25.16
C LEU A 363 -23.50 -16.30 -26.25
N ASN A 364 -24.28 -15.86 -27.24
CA ASN A 364 -24.67 -16.72 -28.37
C ASN A 364 -23.49 -17.07 -29.30
N ALA A 365 -22.48 -16.20 -29.39
CA ALA A 365 -21.23 -16.47 -30.12
C ALA A 365 -20.32 -17.47 -29.39
N GLN A 366 -20.40 -17.55 -28.06
CA GLN A 366 -19.68 -18.54 -27.25
C GLN A 366 -20.32 -19.93 -27.38
N ASP A 367 -21.65 -20.04 -27.34
CA ASP A 367 -22.37 -21.31 -27.56
C ASP A 367 -22.03 -21.95 -28.92
N ARG A 368 -21.82 -21.13 -29.96
CA ARG A 368 -21.41 -21.62 -31.29
C ARG A 368 -19.99 -22.16 -31.35
N LYS A 369 -19.09 -21.73 -30.45
CA LYS A 369 -17.73 -22.27 -30.38
C LYS A 369 -17.68 -23.65 -29.71
N ASP A 370 -18.61 -23.93 -28.81
CA ASP A 370 -18.71 -25.22 -28.13
C ASP A 370 -19.34 -26.32 -29.01
N THR A 371 -19.93 -25.96 -30.17
CA THR A 371 -20.49 -26.95 -31.12
C THR A 371 -19.50 -27.39 -32.21
N GLN A 372 -18.25 -26.93 -32.17
CA GLN A 372 -17.25 -27.35 -33.17
C GLN A 372 -16.64 -28.70 -32.77
N LEU A 373 -17.09 -29.77 -33.45
CA LEU A 373 -16.56 -31.13 -33.34
C LEU A 373 -15.01 -31.12 -33.39
N PRO A 374 -14.32 -31.93 -32.56
CA PRO A 374 -12.86 -31.97 -32.55
C PRO A 374 -12.33 -32.46 -33.92
N PRO A 375 -11.18 -31.95 -34.38
CA PRO A 375 -10.57 -32.40 -35.63
C PRO A 375 -10.16 -33.88 -35.53
N PRO A 376 -10.16 -34.63 -36.65
CA PRO A 376 -9.83 -36.05 -36.63
C PRO A 376 -8.38 -36.29 -36.18
N THR A 377 -8.22 -37.22 -35.24
CA THR A 377 -6.92 -37.74 -34.79
C THR A 377 -6.15 -38.31 -35.98
N ILE A 378 -5.02 -37.69 -36.33
CA ILE A 378 -4.06 -38.26 -37.28
C ILE A 378 -3.21 -39.27 -36.50
N THR A 379 -3.43 -40.56 -36.77
CA THR A 379 -2.55 -41.65 -36.32
C THR A 379 -1.25 -41.57 -37.12
N ASN A 380 -0.16 -41.10 -36.50
CA ASN A 380 1.17 -41.28 -37.06
C ASN A 380 1.56 -42.76 -36.93
N THR A 381 1.43 -43.51 -38.03
CA THR A 381 2.01 -44.85 -38.18
C THR A 381 3.52 -44.70 -38.35
N THR A 382 4.29 -44.93 -37.28
CA THR A 382 5.74 -45.11 -37.40
C THR A 382 6.00 -46.45 -38.07
N VAL A 383 6.45 -46.42 -39.32
CA VAL A 383 6.88 -47.62 -40.06
C VAL A 383 8.14 -48.17 -39.38
N VAL A 384 8.01 -49.30 -38.69
CA VAL A 384 9.15 -50.08 -38.20
C VAL A 384 9.85 -50.70 -39.42
N THR A 385 11.06 -50.22 -39.71
CA THR A 385 11.94 -50.86 -40.69
C THR A 385 12.51 -52.15 -40.09
N PRO A 386 12.41 -53.32 -40.75
CA PRO A 386 13.01 -54.55 -40.25
C PRO A 386 14.54 -54.50 -40.36
N PRO A 387 15.27 -55.19 -39.46
CA PRO A 387 16.73 -55.27 -39.53
C PRO A 387 17.18 -56.18 -40.69
N PRO A 388 18.35 -55.93 -41.31
CA PRO A 388 18.88 -56.82 -42.33
C PRO A 388 19.41 -58.14 -41.74
N SER A 389 19.07 -59.25 -42.38
CA SER A 389 19.63 -60.60 -42.12
C SER A 389 21.00 -60.80 -42.78
N PRO A 390 21.82 -61.75 -42.31
CA PRO A 390 23.28 -61.74 -42.45
C PRO A 390 23.80 -62.55 -43.65
N SER A 391 24.96 -62.15 -44.20
CA SER A 391 25.75 -62.97 -45.13
C SER A 391 27.25 -62.93 -44.80
N ALA A 392 27.69 -64.05 -44.22
CA ALA A 392 28.96 -64.78 -44.30
C ALA A 392 30.33 -64.05 -44.34
N MET A 393 31.16 -64.36 -43.32
CA MET A 393 32.63 -64.46 -43.43
C MET A 393 33.05 -65.89 -43.81
N PRO A 394 34.18 -66.09 -44.53
CA PRO A 394 34.94 -67.34 -44.54
C PRO A 394 36.06 -67.36 -43.45
N PRO A 395 36.68 -68.53 -43.19
CA PRO A 395 37.06 -68.95 -41.84
C PRO A 395 38.57 -68.84 -41.53
N MET A 396 38.94 -69.40 -40.37
CA MET A 396 40.27 -69.66 -39.78
C MET A 396 40.52 -68.75 -38.56
N GLY A 397 40.76 -69.22 -37.34
CA GLY A 397 41.06 -70.54 -36.81
C GLY A 397 41.97 -70.36 -35.60
N GLY A 398 41.66 -71.02 -34.48
CA GLY A 398 42.66 -71.43 -33.50
C GLY A 398 42.85 -70.59 -32.22
N SER A 399 42.44 -71.23 -31.12
CA SER A 399 43.14 -71.32 -29.83
C SER A 399 42.97 -70.22 -28.78
N GLY A 400 42.20 -70.57 -27.74
CA GLY A 400 42.80 -70.84 -26.44
C GLY A 400 42.71 -69.78 -25.34
N ALA A 401 42.31 -70.28 -24.16
CA ALA A 401 42.46 -69.72 -22.81
C ALA A 401 41.44 -68.68 -22.28
N ALA A 402 40.87 -69.04 -21.12
CA ALA A 402 39.91 -68.28 -20.31
C ALA A 402 40.56 -67.14 -19.50
N PRO A 403 39.76 -66.23 -18.92
CA PRO A 403 40.20 -65.47 -17.75
C PRO A 403 39.24 -65.53 -16.55
N GLN A 404 39.87 -65.52 -15.37
CA GLN A 404 39.31 -65.39 -14.04
C GLN A 404 39.04 -63.91 -13.64
N THR A 405 38.28 -63.77 -12.55
CA THR A 405 37.84 -62.56 -11.82
C THR A 405 38.96 -61.57 -11.44
N PRO A 406 38.68 -60.25 -11.35
CA PRO A 406 39.62 -59.30 -10.79
C PRO A 406 39.38 -59.02 -9.30
N ASP A 407 40.44 -59.25 -8.54
CA ASP A 407 40.76 -58.77 -7.20
C ASP A 407 41.46 -57.40 -7.30
N TRP A 408 41.29 -56.51 -6.32
CA TRP A 408 42.09 -55.29 -6.23
C TRP A 408 42.48 -55.02 -4.78
N THR A 409 43.74 -55.31 -4.48
CA THR A 409 44.48 -54.81 -3.32
C THR A 409 45.90 -54.39 -3.71
N LEU A 410 46.31 -53.23 -3.14
CA LEU A 410 47.70 -52.80 -2.79
C LEU A 410 48.68 -52.46 -3.94
N ALA A 411 49.68 -51.57 -3.81
CA ALA A 411 50.34 -50.78 -2.75
C ALA A 411 51.09 -49.59 -3.43
N GLY A 412 51.71 -48.59 -2.79
CA GLY A 412 52.16 -48.31 -1.42
C GLY A 412 52.81 -46.91 -1.37
N HIS A 413 52.77 -46.18 -0.25
CA HIS A 413 53.81 -45.99 0.81
C HIS A 413 54.16 -44.46 0.89
N VAL A 414 54.41 -43.75 2.01
CA VAL A 414 55.01 -44.04 3.35
C VAL A 414 54.57 -42.97 4.42
N SER A 415 54.58 -43.36 5.73
CA SER A 415 54.85 -42.60 7.01
C SER A 415 53.99 -41.38 7.41
N GLU A 416 53.62 -41.07 8.67
CA GLU A 416 53.97 -41.39 10.07
C GLU A 416 52.80 -40.79 10.93
N ALA A 417 52.14 -41.45 11.91
CA ALA A 417 52.49 -41.72 13.32
C ALA A 417 51.58 -40.95 14.34
N TRP A 418 51.20 -41.66 15.42
CA TRP A 418 50.52 -41.24 16.69
C TRP A 418 49.00 -40.91 16.64
N VAL A 419 48.02 -41.64 17.22
CA VAL A 419 47.79 -42.50 18.42
C VAL A 419 47.12 -41.79 19.62
N HIS A 420 46.07 -42.46 20.13
CA HIS A 420 45.21 -42.31 21.33
C HIS A 420 44.05 -41.30 21.27
N ASP A 421 42.75 -41.68 21.25
CA ASP A 421 41.93 -42.75 21.85
C ASP A 421 41.34 -42.44 23.25
N VAL A 422 40.12 -42.95 23.44
CA VAL A 422 39.34 -43.21 24.67
C VAL A 422 38.31 -42.16 25.14
N ALA A 423 37.12 -42.29 24.57
CA ALA A 423 35.87 -42.79 25.18
C ALA A 423 35.37 -42.32 26.57
N ALA A 424 34.09 -41.93 26.54
CA ALA A 424 32.98 -42.33 27.42
C ALA A 424 32.93 -41.85 28.89
N HIS A 425 31.82 -41.20 29.28
CA HIS A 425 30.72 -41.84 30.03
C HIS A 425 29.55 -40.88 30.31
N SER A 426 28.35 -41.46 30.25
CA SER A 426 27.03 -40.96 30.60
C SER A 426 26.91 -40.42 32.03
N SER A 427 25.96 -39.52 32.28
CA SER A 427 24.81 -39.69 33.22
C SER A 427 24.17 -38.35 33.67
N VAL A 428 22.86 -38.40 33.90
CA VAL A 428 21.89 -37.39 34.39
C VAL A 428 21.08 -38.09 35.49
N PRO A 429 20.36 -37.47 36.47
CA PRO A 429 20.52 -36.25 37.29
C PRO A 429 20.53 -36.60 38.82
N PRO A 430 20.24 -35.67 39.75
CA PRO A 430 18.85 -35.58 40.28
C PRO A 430 18.33 -34.17 40.64
N GLU A 431 17.01 -34.12 40.86
CA GLU A 431 16.23 -33.01 41.46
C GLU A 431 16.74 -32.58 42.85
N GLN A 432 16.53 -31.29 43.20
CA GLN A 432 16.06 -30.93 44.53
C GLN A 432 15.39 -29.54 44.58
N THR A 433 14.15 -29.56 45.07
CA THR A 433 13.32 -28.47 45.58
C THR A 433 13.89 -27.87 46.88
N TYR A 434 13.75 -26.56 47.12
CA TYR A 434 13.16 -26.01 48.36
C TYR A 434 12.93 -24.48 48.34
N ARG A 435 11.73 -24.09 48.81
CA ARG A 435 11.20 -22.79 49.27
C ARG A 435 10.79 -21.72 48.26
#